data_AF-A0A8T4GEL0-F1
#
_entry.id   AF-A0A8T4GEL0-F1
#
_cell.length_a   1.000
_cell.length_b   1.000
_cell.length_c   1.000
_cell.angle_alpha   90.00
_cell.angle_beta   90.00
_cell.angle_gamma   90.00
#
_symmetry.space_group_name_H-M   'P 1'
#
loop_
_entity.id
_entity.type
_entity.pdbx_description
1 polymer ?
#
loop_
_entity_poly.entity_id
_entity_poly.type
_entity_poly.pdbx_seq_one_letter_code
_entity_poly.pdbx_strand_id
1 'polypeptide(L)' 'MSDTSSRVETLSDRHPDAEQVGPHLVIDKAEWVPGKHPDSHRQHENQTEYLERYLRCIQCGVEVLRERDFPDNCEGEP' A
#
# COMPACT_ATOMS: atom_id res chain seq x y z
N MET A 1 15.12 22.45 5.96
CA MET A 1 14.18 21.74 5.07
C MET A 1 15.01 20.84 4.17
N SER A 2 15.50 19.70 4.69
CA SER A 2 16.39 18.80 3.91
C SER A 2 16.26 17.32 4.26
N ASP A 3 15.50 16.96 5.30
CA ASP A 3 15.42 15.56 5.76
C ASP A 3 14.50 14.68 4.89
N THR A 4 13.51 15.25 4.21
CA THR A 4 12.54 14.48 3.43
C THR A 4 13.17 13.87 2.18
N SER A 5 14.02 14.63 1.46
CA SER A 5 14.63 14.15 0.21
C SER A 5 15.57 12.97 0.43
N SER A 6 16.44 13.06 1.45
CA SER A 6 17.40 12.01 1.78
C SER A 6 16.71 10.71 2.22
N ARG A 7 15.61 10.82 2.98
CA ARG A 7 14.81 9.66 3.41
C ARG A 7 14.10 8.98 2.24
N VAL A 8 13.57 9.74 1.29
CA VAL A 8 12.90 9.20 0.09
C VAL A 8 13.90 8.41 -0.75
N GLU A 9 15.07 8.99 -1.04
CA GLU A 9 16.11 8.32 -1.84
C GLU A 9 16.56 7.00 -1.20
N THR A 10 16.82 6.99 0.12
CA THR A 10 17.27 5.77 0.83
C THR A 10 16.17 4.68 0.92
N LEU A 11 14.89 5.05 0.80
CA LEU A 11 13.78 4.11 0.82
C LEU A 11 13.50 3.56 -0.58
N SER A 12 13.59 4.39 -1.62
CA SER A 12 13.49 3.95 -3.01
C SER A 12 14.61 2.97 -3.38
N ASP A 13 15.85 3.20 -2.92
CA ASP A 13 16.95 2.24 -3.13
C ASP A 13 16.71 0.88 -2.46
N ARG A 14 15.91 0.84 -1.38
CA ARG A 14 15.55 -0.39 -0.67
C ARG A 14 14.34 -1.10 -1.25
N HIS A 15 13.47 -0.37 -1.93
CA HIS A 15 12.24 -0.85 -2.55
C HIS A 15 12.22 -0.42 -4.02
N PRO A 16 12.97 -1.12 -4.90
CA PRO A 16 13.06 -0.75 -6.31
C PRO A 16 11.73 -0.90 -7.06
N ASP A 17 10.78 -1.62 -6.46
CA ASP A 17 9.39 -1.78 -6.88
C ASP A 17 8.45 -0.71 -6.32
N ALA A 18 8.95 0.27 -5.55
CA ALA A 18 8.14 1.35 -5.03
C ALA A 18 7.87 2.43 -6.09
N GLU A 19 6.61 2.82 -6.21
CA GLU A 19 6.14 3.87 -7.10
C GLU A 19 5.78 5.14 -6.33
N GLN A 20 6.03 6.31 -6.93
CA GLN A 20 5.67 7.59 -6.31
C GLN A 20 4.26 8.02 -6.72
N VAL A 21 3.37 8.11 -5.74
CA VAL A 21 1.96 8.49 -5.90
C VAL A 21 1.70 9.76 -5.10
N GLY A 22 1.77 10.91 -5.76
CA GLY A 22 1.70 12.20 -5.07
C GLY A 22 2.84 12.35 -4.05
N PRO A 23 2.56 12.65 -2.77
CA PRO A 23 3.59 12.70 -1.73
C PRO A 23 3.97 11.32 -1.17
N HIS A 24 3.32 10.24 -1.58
CA HIS A 24 3.53 8.90 -1.03
C HIS A 24 4.49 8.09 -1.89
N LEU A 25 5.33 7.28 -1.23
CA LEU A 25 6.16 6.25 -1.87
C LEU A 25 5.54 4.90 -1.55
N VAL A 26 5.00 4.23 -2.56
CA VAL A 26 4.00 3.17 -2.44
C VAL A 26 4.55 1.87 -2.99
N ILE A 27 4.27 0.76 -2.31
CA ILE A 27 4.52 -0.59 -2.82
C ILE A 27 3.19 -1.33 -2.98
N ASP A 28 3.12 -2.19 -3.99
CA ASP A 28 2.06 -3.18 -4.11
C ASP A 28 2.26 -4.30 -3.08
N LYS A 29 1.20 -4.60 -2.33
CA LYS A 29 1.17 -5.73 -1.40
C LYS A 29 0.01 -6.65 -1.73
N ALA A 30 0.23 -7.92 -1.42
CA ALA A 30 -0.81 -8.95 -1.48
C ALA A 30 -0.78 -9.77 -0.19
N GLU A 31 -1.95 -9.99 0.40
CA GLU A 31 -2.11 -10.76 1.63
C GLU A 31 -3.27 -11.75 1.50
N TRP A 32 -3.14 -12.93 2.13
CA TRP A 32 -4.21 -13.89 2.25
C TRP A 32 -5.09 -13.54 3.44
N VAL A 33 -6.32 -13.13 3.16
CA VAL A 33 -7.31 -12.74 4.17
C VAL A 33 -8.27 -13.90 4.41
N PRO A 34 -8.42 -14.37 5.67
CA PRO A 34 -9.39 -15.39 6.00
C PRO A 34 -10.83 -14.96 5.74
N GLY A 35 -11.63 -15.87 5.22
CA GLY A 35 -13.05 -15.66 4.94
C GLY A 35 -13.37 -15.61 3.45
N LYS A 36 -14.60 -15.20 3.16
CA LYS A 36 -15.09 -15.05 1.78
C LYS A 36 -14.74 -13.66 1.26
N HIS A 37 -14.41 -13.58 -0.02
CA HIS A 37 -14.13 -12.31 -0.69
C HIS A 37 -15.35 -11.38 -0.59
N PRO A 38 -15.21 -10.08 -0.25
CA PRO A 38 -16.34 -9.17 -0.12
C PRO A 38 -17.18 -9.06 -1.41
N ASP A 39 -16.52 -8.98 -2.58
CA ASP A 39 -17.22 -9.07 -3.87
C ASP A 39 -17.80 -10.46 -4.12
N SER A 40 -19.14 -10.55 -4.15
CA SER A 40 -19.90 -11.79 -4.39
C SER A 40 -19.52 -12.50 -5.70
N HIS A 41 -19.17 -11.74 -6.74
CA HIS A 41 -18.73 -12.27 -8.03
C HIS A 41 -17.38 -12.99 -7.97
N ARG A 42 -16.59 -12.76 -6.92
CA ARG A 42 -15.27 -13.37 -6.69
C ARG A 42 -15.32 -14.43 -5.58
N GLN A 43 -16.49 -14.67 -5.00
CA GLN A 43 -16.69 -15.72 -4.02
C GLN A 43 -16.86 -17.08 -4.71
N HIS A 44 -16.36 -18.11 -4.04
CA HIS A 44 -16.55 -19.50 -4.44
C HIS A 44 -17.19 -20.29 -3.30
N GLU A 45 -17.91 -21.36 -3.64
CA GLU A 45 -18.83 -22.07 -2.73
C GLU A 45 -18.15 -22.56 -1.43
N ASN A 46 -16.84 -22.82 -1.48
CA ASN A 46 -16.04 -23.29 -0.34
C ASN A 46 -14.81 -22.40 -0.06
N GLN A 47 -14.88 -21.11 -0.37
CA GLN A 47 -13.77 -20.19 -0.11
C GLN A 47 -13.54 -20.01 1.40
N THR A 48 -12.32 -20.31 1.85
CA THR A 48 -11.87 -20.13 3.26
C THR A 48 -10.97 -18.92 3.43
N GLU A 49 -10.36 -18.43 2.35
CA GLU A 49 -9.52 -17.24 2.30
C GLU A 49 -9.54 -16.64 0.89
N TYR A 50 -9.16 -15.38 0.78
CA TYR A 50 -9.00 -14.70 -0.50
C TYR A 50 -7.71 -13.87 -0.52
N LEU A 51 -7.10 -13.75 -1.70
CA LEU A 51 -5.94 -12.88 -1.89
C LEU A 51 -6.42 -11.43 -2.05
N GLU A 52 -6.16 -10.59 -1.06
CA GLU A 52 -6.38 -9.16 -1.11
C GLU A 52 -5.13 -8.47 -1.65
N ARG A 53 -5.30 -7.52 -2.57
CA ARG A 53 -4.22 -6.68 -3.07
C ARG A 53 -4.48 -5.24 -2.65
N TYR A 54 -3.46 -4.59 -2.13
CA TYR A 54 -3.54 -3.24 -1.62
C TYR A 54 -2.20 -2.54 -1.76
N LEU A 55 -2.25 -1.22 -1.76
CA LEU A 55 -1.11 -0.33 -1.83
C LEU A 55 -0.72 0.08 -0.43
N ARG A 56 0.58 0.07 -0.13
CA ARG A 56 1.11 0.56 1.15
C ARG A 56 2.14 1.64 0.93
N CYS A 57 1.96 2.78 1.56
CA CYS A 57 3.01 3.79 1.63
C CYS A 57 4.09 3.35 2.62
N ILE A 58 5.34 3.27 2.17
CA ILE A 58 6.48 2.90 3.03
C ILE A 58 6.96 4.06 3.91
N GLN A 59 6.51 5.29 3.62
CA GLN A 59 6.88 6.48 4.40
C GLN A 59 5.96 6.69 5.62
N CYS A 60 4.64 6.70 5.40
CA CYS A 60 3.64 6.91 6.45
C CYS A 60 2.90 5.65 6.90
N GLY A 61 3.13 4.50 6.27
CA GLY A 61 2.53 3.24 6.65
C GLY A 61 1.05 3.08 6.26
N VAL A 62 0.43 4.10 5.66
CA VAL A 62 -0.97 4.06 5.21
C VAL A 62 -1.16 2.96 4.17
N GLU A 63 -2.23 2.18 4.32
CA GLU A 63 -2.62 1.08 3.44
C GLU A 63 -3.99 1.39 2.81
N VAL A 64 -4.08 1.34 1.48
CA VAL A 64 -5.30 1.66 0.72
C VAL A 64 -5.48 0.70 -0.45
N LEU A 65 -6.70 0.52 -0.92
CA LEU A 65 -6.97 -0.37 -2.07
C LEU A 65 -6.68 0.29 -3.42
N ARG A 66 -6.68 1.64 -3.48
CA ARG A 66 -6.49 2.41 -4.71
C ARG A 66 -5.67 3.66 -4.41
N GLU A 67 -4.86 4.09 -5.38
CA GLU A 67 -3.99 5.27 -5.26
C GLU A 67 -4.73 6.54 -4.83
N ARG A 68 -5.93 6.77 -5.36
CA ARG A 68 -6.76 7.94 -5.05
C ARG A 68 -7.29 7.98 -3.61
N ASP A 69 -7.22 6.86 -2.90
CA ASP A 69 -7.70 6.75 -1.53
C ASP A 69 -6.58 7.12 -0.53
N PHE A 70 -5.35 7.37 -1.01
CA PHE A 70 -4.30 7.95 -0.18
C PHE A 70 -4.66 9.37 0.28
N PRO A 71 -4.29 9.75 1.51
CA PRO A 71 -4.48 11.10 2.00
C PRO A 71 -3.63 12.11 1.22
N ASP A 72 -4.08 13.35 1.14
CA ASP A 72 -3.37 14.41 0.41
C ASP A 72 -1.96 14.71 0.96
N ASN A 73 -1.71 14.42 2.25
CA ASN A 73 -0.42 14.61 2.90
C ASN A 73 0.17 13.26 3.32
N CYS A 74 1.47 13.08 3.07
CA CYS A 74 2.25 11.97 3.61
C CYS A 74 2.84 12.38 4.96
N GLU A 75 2.03 12.29 6.01
CA GLU A 75 2.49 12.52 7.39
C GLU A 75 3.06 11.20 7.92
N GLY A 76 4.37 11.02 7.82
CA GLY A 76 5.05 9.90 8.45
C GLY A 76 4.79 9.88 9.96
N GLU A 77 4.61 8.70 10.57
CA GLU A 77 4.71 8.61 12.02
C GLU A 77 6.12 9.07 12.45
N PRO A 78 6.22 10.01 13.41
CA PRO A 78 7.49 10.59 13.85
C PRO A 78 8.44 9.59 14.50
#